data_AF-A0A916RV10-F1
#
_entry.id   AF-A0A916RV10-F1
#
_cell.length_a   1.000
_cell.length_b   1.000
_cell.length_c   1.000
_cell.angle_alpha   90.00
_cell.angle_beta   90.00
_cell.angle_gamma   90.00
#
_symmetry.space_group_name_H-M   'P 1'
#
loop_
_entity.id
_entity.type
_entity.pdbx_description
1 polymer ?
#
loop_
_entity_poly.entity_id
_entity_poly.type
_entity_poly.pdbx_seq_one_letter_code
_entity_poly.pdbx_strand_id
1 'polypeptide(L)'
;MQATLENVYVDESWYLATYPDVKSAIEAGAFSDAREHYCAFGYFEGRLPSAPLIDPAQYLEKNPDLKQPLGERGKDAILDHFLRHGYQEGRDY
;
A
#
# COMPACT_ATOMS: atom_id res chain seq x y z
N MET A 1 -12.14 -14.68 -17.05
CA MET A 1 -11.96 -14.71 -15.58
C MET A 1 -11.58 -13.31 -15.15
N GLN A 2 -12.52 -12.48 -14.67
CA GLN A 2 -12.22 -11.08 -14.31
C GLN A 2 -13.14 -10.50 -13.21
N ALA A 3 -13.92 -11.32 -12.50
CA ALA A 3 -15.02 -10.86 -11.65
C ALA A 3 -14.66 -10.61 -10.16
N THR A 4 -13.37 -10.58 -9.77
CA THR A 4 -12.98 -10.49 -8.35
C THR A 4 -12.41 -9.14 -7.92
N LEU A 5 -11.93 -8.30 -8.85
CA LEU A 5 -11.34 -7.00 -8.51
C LEU A 5 -12.34 -5.83 -8.63
N GLU A 6 -13.44 -5.98 -9.38
CA GLU A 6 -14.45 -4.92 -9.56
C GLU A 6 -15.05 -4.42 -8.23
N ASN A 7 -15.02 -5.25 -7.19
CA ASN A 7 -15.59 -4.93 -5.88
C ASN A 7 -14.52 -4.64 -4.81
N VAL A 8 -13.26 -4.43 -5.22
CA VAL A 8 -12.20 -4.09 -4.28
C VAL A 8 -12.35 -2.64 -3.81
N TYR A 9 -12.32 -2.44 -2.50
CA TYR A 9 -12.27 -1.10 -1.93
C TYR A 9 -10.89 -0.49 -2.19
N VAL A 10 -10.87 0.69 -2.81
CA VAL A 10 -9.66 1.48 -3.03
C VAL A 10 -9.84 2.81 -2.32
N ASP A 11 -8.94 3.10 -1.38
CA ASP A 11 -8.88 4.42 -0.75
C ASP A 11 -8.17 5.36 -1.70
N GLU A 12 -8.94 6.08 -2.52
CA GLU A 12 -8.41 6.96 -3.55
C GLU A 12 -7.46 8.03 -2.99
N SER A 13 -7.78 8.61 -1.83
CA SER A 13 -6.96 9.67 -1.25
C SER A 13 -5.61 9.13 -0.80
N TRP A 14 -5.60 7.98 -0.14
CA TRP A 14 -4.36 7.32 0.24
C TRP A 14 -3.59 6.83 -0.99
N TYR A 15 -4.27 6.16 -1.92
CA TYR A 15 -3.66 5.56 -3.10
C TYR A 15 -2.94 6.59 -3.97
N LEU A 16 -3.55 7.76 -4.21
CA LEU A 16 -2.93 8.83 -4.99
C LEU A 16 -1.83 9.58 -4.24
N ALA A 17 -1.86 9.57 -2.90
CA ALA A 17 -0.77 10.09 -2.08
C ALA A 17 0.43 9.13 -2.04
N THR A 18 0.18 7.82 -2.04
CA THR A 18 1.20 6.77 -2.02
C THR A 18 1.81 6.50 -3.40
N TYR A 19 1.03 6.67 -4.47
CA TYR A 19 1.44 6.42 -5.85
C TYR A 19 1.28 7.67 -6.74
N PRO A 20 2.22 8.64 -6.66
CA PRO A 20 2.15 9.89 -7.41
C PRO A 20 2.13 9.70 -8.93
N ASP A 21 2.73 8.62 -9.43
CA ASP A 21 2.71 8.26 -10.85
C ASP A 21 1.29 7.97 -11.35
N VAL A 22 0.47 7.31 -10.53
CA VAL A 22 -0.95 7.05 -10.85
C VAL A 22 -1.74 8.34 -10.85
N LYS A 23 -1.47 9.23 -9.88
CA LYS A 23 -2.08 10.56 -9.86
C LYS A 23 -1.80 11.31 -11.16
N SER A 24 -0.56 11.35 -11.60
CA SER A 24 -0.21 11.98 -12.89
C SER A 24 -0.87 11.29 -14.09
N ALA A 25 -1.03 9.97 -14.07
CA ALA A 25 -1.71 9.24 -15.13
C ALA A 25 -3.21 9.56 -15.20
N ILE A 26 -3.88 9.70 -14.05
CA ILE A 26 -5.29 10.14 -13.98
C ILE A 26 -5.43 11.59 -14.45
N GLU A 27 -4.54 12.49 -14.01
CA GLU A 27 -4.54 13.90 -14.45
C GLU A 27 -4.30 14.03 -15.96
N ALA A 28 -3.55 13.11 -16.56
CA ALA A 28 -3.35 13.00 -18.00
C ALA A 28 -4.51 12.33 -18.75
N GLY A 29 -5.54 11.85 -18.05
CA GLY A 29 -6.71 11.18 -18.62
C GLY A 29 -6.47 9.73 -19.07
N ALA A 30 -5.38 9.09 -18.61
CA ALA A 30 -5.11 7.68 -18.91
C ALA A 30 -6.01 6.73 -18.11
N PHE A 31 -6.49 7.19 -16.95
CA PHE A 31 -7.42 6.48 -16.07
C PHE A 31 -8.46 7.46 -15.52
N SER A 32 -9.66 6.96 -15.25
CA SER A 32 -10.78 7.73 -14.71
C SER A 32 -10.65 7.93 -13.20
N ASP A 33 -10.17 6.91 -12.49
CA ASP A 33 -10.02 6.92 -11.03
C ASP A 33 -8.90 5.96 -10.56
N ALA A 34 -8.55 6.03 -9.27
CA ALA A 34 -7.53 5.16 -8.67
C ALA A 34 -7.89 3.67 -8.74
N ARG A 35 -9.18 3.33 -8.68
CA ARG A 35 -9.66 1.94 -8.73
C ARG A 35 -9.48 1.36 -10.12
N GLU A 36 -9.75 2.11 -11.18
CA GLU A 36 -9.53 1.68 -12.56
C GLU A 36 -8.05 1.33 -12.75
N HIS A 37 -7.14 2.19 -12.31
CA HIS A 37 -5.71 1.87 -12.32
C HIS A 37 -5.40 0.63 -11.48
N TYR A 38 -5.94 0.53 -10.26
CA TYR A 38 -5.66 -0.59 -9.36
C TYR A 38 -6.09 -1.94 -9.96
N CYS A 39 -7.31 -2.01 -10.49
CA CYS A 39 -7.86 -3.23 -11.09
C CYS A 39 -7.13 -3.63 -12.37
N ALA A 40 -6.70 -2.65 -13.18
CA ALA A 40 -6.03 -2.90 -14.46
C ALA A 40 -4.53 -3.23 -14.28
N PHE A 41 -3.85 -2.55 -13.37
CA PHE A 41 -2.39 -2.60 -13.21
C PHE A 41 -1.97 -2.79 -11.76
N GLY A 42 -2.48 -1.97 -10.85
CA GLY A 42 -1.99 -1.90 -9.47
C GLY A 42 -1.94 -3.25 -8.76
N TYR A 43 -2.97 -4.09 -8.89
CA TYR A 43 -2.98 -5.44 -8.31
C TYR A 43 -1.83 -6.32 -8.83
N PHE A 44 -1.58 -6.30 -10.15
CA PHE A 44 -0.52 -7.09 -10.79
C PHE A 44 0.87 -6.52 -10.55
N GLU A 45 0.96 -5.22 -10.28
CA GLU A 45 2.20 -4.53 -9.89
C GLU A 45 2.54 -4.73 -8.40
N GLY A 46 1.67 -5.39 -7.61
CA GLY A 46 1.85 -5.51 -6.16
C GLY A 46 1.66 -4.18 -5.43
N ARG A 47 0.75 -3.33 -5.91
CA ARG A 47 0.30 -2.14 -5.17
C ARG A 47 -0.77 -2.54 -4.16
N LEU A 48 -0.89 -1.75 -3.11
CA LEU A 48 -1.98 -1.88 -2.14
C LEU A 48 -3.11 -0.93 -2.50
N PRO A 49 -4.38 -1.32 -2.36
CA PRO A 49 -5.51 -0.45 -2.68
C PRO A 49 -5.83 0.57 -1.58
N SER A 50 -5.31 0.36 -0.37
CA SER A 50 -5.52 1.22 0.80
C SER A 50 -4.39 1.09 1.80
N ALA A 51 -4.33 1.99 2.78
CA ALA A 51 -3.38 1.89 3.89
C ALA A 51 -3.54 0.53 4.60
N PRO A 52 -2.49 -0.28 4.73
CA PRO A 52 -2.57 -1.52 5.49
C PRO A 52 -2.81 -1.20 6.96
N LEU A 53 -3.74 -1.96 7.57
CA LEU A 53 -4.00 -1.90 9.00
C LEU A 53 -2.93 -2.71 9.73
N ILE A 54 -1.80 -2.06 10.02
CA ILE A 54 -0.68 -2.67 10.73
C ILE A 54 -0.77 -2.31 12.21
N ASP A 55 -0.74 -3.33 13.08
CA ASP A 55 -0.45 -3.12 14.50
C ASP A 55 1.08 -3.03 14.67
N PRO A 56 1.61 -1.87 15.10
CA PRO A 56 3.04 -1.66 15.28
C PRO A 56 3.72 -2.70 16.18
N ALA A 57 3.05 -3.09 17.27
CA ALA A 57 3.61 -4.02 18.24
C ALA A 57 3.66 -5.44 17.66
N GLN A 58 2.59 -5.87 16.99
CA GLN A 58 2.55 -7.18 16.33
C GLN A 58 3.57 -7.27 15.18
N TYR A 59 3.71 -6.21 14.39
CA TYR A 59 4.68 -6.15 13.30
C TYR A 59 6.12 -6.25 13.79
N LEU A 60 6.47 -5.56 14.89
CA LEU A 60 7.79 -5.64 15.51
C LEU A 60 8.07 -6.99 16.19
N GLU A 61 7.04 -7.66 16.71
CA GLU A 61 7.16 -9.00 17.27
C GLU A 61 7.52 -10.02 16.19
N LYS A 62 6.82 -9.96 15.05
CA LYS A 62 7.04 -10.83 13.89
C LYS A 62 8.34 -10.51 13.13
N ASN A 63 8.84 -9.27 13.23
CA ASN A 63 10.04 -8.79 12.54
C ASN A 63 11.10 -8.32 13.56
N PRO A 64 11.77 -9.25 14.27
CA PRO A 64 12.68 -8.92 15.35
C PRO A 64 13.94 -8.16 14.90
N ASP A 65 14.24 -8.17 13.60
CA ASP A 65 15.28 -7.36 12.94
C ASP A 65 14.97 -5.85 12.97
N LEU A 66 13.70 -5.48 13.11
CA LEU A 66 13.24 -4.09 13.14
C LEU A 66 13.26 -3.46 14.53
N LYS A 67 13.73 -4.18 15.57
CA LYS A 67 13.76 -3.77 16.99
C LYS A 67 14.69 -2.57 17.32
N GLN A 68 15.03 -1.72 16.36
CA GLN A 68 15.57 -0.39 16.68
C GLN A 68 14.43 0.49 17.22
N PRO A 69 14.71 1.44 18.13
CA PRO A 69 13.69 2.34 18.64
C PRO A 69 13.20 3.24 17.52
N LEU A 70 12.10 2.85 16.88
CA LEU A 70 11.30 3.72 16.05
C LEU A 70 10.73 4.77 17.02
N GLY A 71 11.33 5.96 17.04
CA GLY A 71 10.97 7.05 17.96
C GLY A 71 9.53 7.55 17.77
N GLU A 72 9.27 8.84 17.97
CA GLU A 72 7.89 9.38 17.92
C GLU A 72 7.14 9.17 16.57
N ARG A 73 7.85 8.78 15.50
CA ARG A 73 7.26 8.37 14.21
C ARG A 73 6.85 6.89 14.14
N GLY A 74 6.87 6.17 15.26
CA GLY A 74 6.86 4.70 15.33
C GLY A 74 5.92 3.99 14.36
N LYS A 75 4.67 4.45 14.24
CA LYS A 75 3.66 3.86 13.35
C LYS A 75 3.91 4.16 11.87
N ASP A 76 4.21 5.42 11.55
CA ASP A 76 4.45 5.86 10.18
C ASP A 76 5.73 5.22 9.61
N ALA A 77 6.75 5.03 10.45
CA ALA A 77 7.99 4.36 10.06
C ALA A 77 7.79 2.86 9.79
N ILE A 78 6.91 2.19 10.54
CA ILE A 78 6.53 0.78 10.30
C ILE A 78 5.74 0.65 9.00
N LEU A 79 4.78 1.56 8.80
CA LEU A 79 4.01 1.62 7.56
C LEU A 79 4.91 1.85 6.35
N ASP A 80 5.82 2.82 6.42
CA ASP A 80 6.79 3.11 5.36
C ASP A 80 7.72 1.91 5.09
N HIS A 81 8.23 1.27 6.14
CA HIS A 81 9.04 0.05 5.98
C HIS A 81 8.23 -1.07 5.31
N PHE A 82 7.00 -1.31 5.75
CA PHE A 82 6.17 -2.35 5.16
C PHE A 82 5.87 -2.06 3.69
N LEU A 83 5.50 -0.83 3.33
CA LEU A 83 5.22 -0.45 1.95
C LEU A 83 6.44 -0.60 1.03
N ARG A 84 7.64 -0.27 1.52
CA ARG A 84 8.87 -0.31 0.72
C ARG A 84 9.53 -1.68 0.64
N HIS A 85 9.41 -2.47 1.71
CA HIS A 85 10.16 -3.71 1.88
C HIS A 85 9.24 -4.86 2.26
N GLY A 86 8.45 -4.70 3.33
CA GLY A 86 7.70 -5.82 3.92
C GLY A 86 6.65 -6.45 2.99
N TYR A 87 5.92 -5.66 2.22
CA TYR A 87 4.93 -6.18 1.26
C TYR A 87 5.60 -6.97 0.14
N GLN A 88 6.73 -6.48 -0.39
CA GLN A 88 7.49 -7.18 -1.44
C GLN A 88 8.21 -8.42 -0.92
N GLU A 89 8.64 -8.41 0.34
CA GLU A 89 9.27 -9.54 1.03
C GLU A 89 8.26 -10.59 1.51
N GLY A 90 6.95 -10.32 1.41
CA GLY A 90 5.90 -11.20 1.92
C GLY A 90 5.88 -11.31 3.45
N ARG A 91 6.31 -10.27 4.16
CA ARG A 91 6.32 -10.24 5.63
C ARG A 91 4.90 -10.18 6.18
N ASP A 92 4.62 -11.04 7.15
CA ASP A 92 3.34 -11.03 7.86
C ASP A 92 3.23 -9.79 8.76
N TYR A 93 2.06 -9.15 8.71
CA TYR A 93 1.67 -8.02 9.55
C TYR A 93 0.51 -8.39 10.48
#